data_AF-D8Q896-F1
#
_entry.id   AF-D8Q896-F1
#
_cell.length_a   1.000
_cell.length_b   1.000
_cell.length_c   1.000
_cell.angle_alpha   90.00
_cell.angle_beta   90.00
_cell.angle_gamma   90.00
#
_symmetry.space_group_name_H-M   'P 1'
#
loop_
_entity.id
_entity.type
_entity.pdbx_description
1 polymer ?
#
loop_
_entity_poly.entity_id
_entity_poly.type
_entity_poly.pdbx_seq_one_letter_code
_entity_poly.pdbx_strand_id
1 'polypeptide(L)'
;METQGPTPALHFCTECNNLLYPKADRAYNRLYYYCRMCSRDQPAGEGDAIVYRNDLLTITKEQMGEVSNLETDPTLAHAEQQCPACHYHDAVIFQDQSKRHQTRMILFYVCTSCGHCFLDPILVKKKKRRQRKENFEEEEENKKRQRQEYERQGLIPPPSLAPFGRPLVEEIDCASESEGFLDCFKKGASLELKL
;
A
#
# COMPACT_ATOMS: atom_id res chain seq x y z
N MET A 1 -1.50 -4.42 -0.74
CA MET A 1 -1.05 -4.39 0.66
C MET A 1 -0.46 -3.01 0.87
N GLU A 2 -1.04 -2.20 1.76
CA GLU A 2 -0.49 -0.86 2.05
C GLU A 2 0.95 -1.04 2.54
N THR A 3 1.93 -0.57 1.78
CA THR A 3 3.35 -0.61 2.15
C THR A 3 3.57 0.36 3.29
N GLN A 4 3.30 -0.08 4.52
CA GLN A 4 3.73 0.65 5.71
C GLN A 4 5.25 0.60 5.69
N GLY A 5 5.88 1.73 5.36
CA GLY A 5 7.34 1.86 5.43
C GLY A 5 7.87 1.52 6.83
N PRO A 6 9.19 1.32 6.99
CA PRO A 6 9.77 0.90 8.26
C PRO A 6 9.32 1.82 9.38
N THR A 7 8.84 1.23 10.48
CA THR A 7 8.41 1.97 11.67
C THR A 7 9.59 2.03 12.64
N PRO A 8 9.94 3.22 13.18
CA PRO A 8 11.04 3.32 14.13
C PRO A 8 10.69 2.57 15.42
N ALA A 9 11.57 1.68 15.85
CA ALA A 9 11.46 0.97 17.12
C ALA A 9 12.22 1.69 18.25
N LEU A 10 11.75 1.54 19.48
CA LEU A 10 12.48 2.01 20.67
C LEU A 10 13.35 0.89 21.20
N HIS A 11 14.64 1.19 21.44
CA HIS A 11 15.59 0.23 22.00
C HIS A 11 15.89 0.54 23.47
N PHE A 12 16.03 -0.53 24.26
CA PHE A 12 16.30 -0.45 25.70
C PHE A 12 17.63 -1.14 26.03
N CYS A 13 18.35 -0.58 26.98
CA CYS A 13 19.60 -1.15 27.46
C CYS A 13 19.35 -2.48 28.18
N THR A 14 20.15 -3.51 27.88
CA THR A 14 20.02 -4.84 28.50
C THR A 14 20.36 -4.88 29.99
N GLU A 15 21.13 -3.91 30.49
CA GLU A 15 21.60 -3.91 31.88
C GLU A 15 20.72 -3.05 32.80
N CYS A 16 20.38 -1.85 32.37
CA CYS A 16 19.63 -0.89 33.20
C CYS A 16 18.20 -0.63 32.73
N ASN A 17 17.76 -1.28 31.64
CA ASN A 17 16.43 -1.11 31.03
C ASN A 17 16.06 0.36 30.73
N ASN A 18 17.05 1.23 30.59
CA ASN A 18 16.85 2.62 30.20
C ASN A 18 16.75 2.74 28.68
N LEU A 19 16.03 3.76 28.23
CA LEU A 19 15.91 4.10 26.81
C LEU A 19 17.28 4.44 26.21
N LEU A 20 17.60 3.84 25.06
CA LEU A 20 18.81 4.14 24.31
C LEU A 20 18.58 5.32 23.35
N TYR A 21 19.63 6.12 23.16
CA TYR A 21 19.59 7.30 22.30
C TYR A 21 20.44 7.09 21.05
N PRO A 22 20.00 7.61 19.88
CA PRO A 22 20.77 7.51 18.65
C PRO A 22 22.05 8.37 18.73
N LYS A 23 23.15 7.83 18.25
CA LYS A 23 24.48 8.46 18.12
C LYS A 23 25.11 8.03 16.81
N ALA A 24 25.61 8.99 16.05
CA ALA A 24 26.36 8.71 14.83
C ALA A 24 27.82 8.37 15.18
N ASP A 25 28.30 7.23 14.69
CA ASP A 25 29.73 6.94 14.63
C ASP A 25 30.30 7.48 13.31
N ARG A 26 31.17 8.48 13.44
CA ARG A 26 31.77 9.18 12.30
C ARG A 26 32.89 8.41 11.62
N ALA A 27 33.47 7.40 12.28
CA ALA A 27 34.56 6.62 11.70
C ALA A 27 34.06 5.65 10.63
N TYR A 28 32.93 4.98 10.91
CA TYR A 28 32.35 3.98 10.02
C TYR A 28 31.05 4.41 9.34
N ASN A 29 30.58 5.65 9.60
CA ASN A 29 29.32 6.20 9.12
C ASN A 29 28.12 5.28 9.44
N ARG A 30 28.07 4.81 10.70
CA ARG A 30 27.02 3.90 11.18
C ARG A 30 26.24 4.55 12.33
N LEU A 31 24.96 4.20 12.41
CA LEU A 31 24.10 4.58 13.53
C LEU A 31 24.32 3.60 14.69
N TYR A 32 24.50 4.16 15.89
CA TYR A 32 24.55 3.43 17.14
C TYR A 32 23.48 3.96 18.09
N TYR A 33 23.09 3.12 19.03
CA TYR A 33 22.25 3.45 20.16
C TYR A 33 23.09 3.33 21.44
N TYR A 34 23.12 4.39 22.25
CA TYR A 34 23.89 4.42 23.50
C TYR A 34 23.02 4.76 24.70
N CYS A 35 23.40 4.24 25.86
CA CYS A 35 22.78 4.60 27.12
C CYS A 35 23.41 5.88 27.69
N ARG A 36 22.61 6.74 28.33
CA ARG A 36 23.14 7.91 29.06
C ARG A 36 23.66 7.57 30.46
N MET A 37 23.17 6.46 31.04
CA MET A 37 23.43 6.09 32.43
C MET A 37 24.54 5.05 32.57
N CYS A 38 24.75 4.21 31.56
CA CYS A 38 25.85 3.23 31.52
C CYS A 38 26.68 3.41 30.25
N SER A 39 27.85 2.78 30.21
CA SER A 39 28.79 2.88 29.08
C SER A 39 28.47 1.96 27.91
N ARG A 40 27.25 1.40 27.86
CA ARG A 40 26.87 0.43 26.82
C ARG A 40 26.37 1.13 25.56
N ASP A 41 26.86 0.65 24.43
CA ASP A 41 26.45 0.97 23.08
C ASP A 41 26.05 -0.29 22.29
N GLN A 42 25.17 -0.10 21.32
CA GLN A 42 24.69 -1.14 20.42
C GLN A 42 24.57 -0.57 19.00
N PRO A 43 25.02 -1.29 17.96
CA PRO A 43 24.83 -0.85 16.59
C PRO A 43 23.34 -0.93 16.20
N ALA A 44 22.87 -0.02 15.35
CA ALA A 44 21.54 -0.11 14.76
C ALA A 44 21.43 -1.33 13.83
N GLY A 45 20.30 -2.03 13.87
CA GLY A 45 20.01 -3.14 12.96
C GLY A 45 19.79 -2.66 11.52
N GLU A 46 19.79 -3.59 10.57
CA GLU A 46 19.61 -3.30 9.13
C GLU A 46 18.22 -2.70 8.82
N GLY A 47 17.23 -2.93 9.69
CA GLY A 47 15.88 -2.33 9.63
C GLY A 47 15.72 -1.00 10.38
N ASP A 48 16.70 -0.58 11.19
CA ASP A 48 16.58 0.53 12.15
C ASP A 48 17.27 1.81 11.66
N ALA A 49 17.29 2.04 10.35
CA ALA A 49 17.85 3.26 9.77
C ALA A 49 17.03 4.52 10.08
N ILE A 50 15.74 4.35 10.42
CA ILE A 50 14.81 5.45 10.68
C ILE A 50 14.76 5.69 12.20
N VAL A 51 15.25 6.84 12.64
CA VAL A 51 15.26 7.24 14.06
C VAL A 51 13.92 7.83 14.49
N TYR A 52 13.29 8.60 13.61
CA TYR A 52 12.07 9.33 13.92
C TYR A 52 11.19 9.39 12.68
N ARG A 53 9.88 9.23 12.90
CA ARG A 53 8.87 9.35 11.87
C ARG A 53 7.68 10.10 12.44
N ASN A 54 7.27 11.16 11.76
CA ASN A 54 6.07 11.90 12.10
C ASN A 54 4.96 11.55 11.12
N ASP A 55 4.01 10.73 11.57
CA ASP A 55 2.85 10.36 10.75
C ASP A 55 1.70 11.34 10.94
N LEU A 56 1.68 12.39 10.10
CA LEU A 56 0.58 13.36 10.10
C LEU A 56 -0.76 12.74 9.68
N LEU A 57 -0.71 11.68 8.87
CA LEU A 57 -1.90 11.00 8.35
C LEU A 57 -2.44 9.94 9.30
N THR A 58 -1.63 9.33 10.19
CA THR A 58 -2.21 8.48 11.25
C THR A 58 -2.98 9.32 12.26
N ILE A 59 -2.66 10.62 12.37
CA ILE A 59 -3.46 11.57 13.13
C ILE A 59 -4.86 11.80 12.50
N THR A 60 -5.05 11.49 11.22
CA THR A 60 -6.34 11.67 10.53
C THR A 60 -7.02 10.35 10.15
N LYS A 61 -6.35 9.21 10.36
CA LYS A 61 -6.93 7.89 10.14
C LYS A 61 -7.86 7.56 11.30
N GLU A 62 -9.08 7.18 10.94
CA GLU A 62 -10.06 6.70 11.91
C GLU A 62 -9.57 5.37 12.49
N GLN A 63 -9.62 5.22 13.80
CA GLN A 63 -9.21 4.01 14.50
C GLN A 63 -10.40 3.46 15.28
N MET A 64 -10.56 2.13 15.23
CA MET A 64 -11.67 1.45 15.92
C MET A 64 -11.53 1.48 17.45
N GLY A 65 -10.34 1.82 17.97
CA GLY A 65 -10.11 1.83 19.41
C GLY A 65 -10.18 0.43 20.01
N GLU A 66 -10.60 0.35 21.27
CA GLU A 66 -10.78 -0.90 21.99
C GLU A 66 -12.18 -1.48 21.70
N VAL A 67 -12.22 -2.75 21.29
CA VAL A 67 -13.42 -3.43 20.80
C VAL A 67 -13.85 -4.59 21.72
N SER A 68 -13.20 -4.75 22.86
CA SER A 68 -13.55 -5.82 23.80
C SER A 68 -14.88 -5.54 24.50
N ASN A 69 -15.75 -6.56 24.54
CA ASN A 69 -17.00 -6.60 25.32
C ASN A 69 -18.07 -5.57 24.94
N LEU A 70 -18.03 -5.00 23.74
CA LEU A 70 -19.05 -4.03 23.28
C LEU A 70 -20.45 -4.63 23.16
N GLU A 71 -20.57 -5.95 22.93
CA GLU A 71 -21.85 -6.68 22.86
C GLU A 71 -22.66 -6.66 24.16
N THR A 72 -22.00 -6.43 25.30
CA THR A 72 -22.67 -6.41 26.61
C THR A 72 -23.10 -5.01 27.04
N ASP A 73 -22.69 -3.98 26.31
CA ASP A 73 -22.98 -2.60 26.65
C ASP A 73 -24.38 -2.21 26.15
N PRO A 74 -25.38 -2.02 27.05
CA PRO A 74 -26.73 -1.68 26.66
C PRO A 74 -26.87 -0.22 26.16
N THR A 75 -25.82 0.59 26.29
CA THR A 75 -25.82 1.99 25.84
C THR A 75 -25.47 2.13 24.36
N LEU A 76 -24.86 1.10 23.77
CA LEU A 76 -24.50 1.10 22.37
C LEU A 76 -25.70 0.70 21.50
N ALA A 77 -25.82 1.37 20.36
CA ALA A 77 -26.87 1.06 19.41
C ALA A 77 -26.56 -0.23 18.65
N HIS A 78 -27.61 -0.98 18.33
CA HIS A 78 -27.54 -2.18 17.49
C HIS A 78 -28.09 -1.85 16.10
N ALA A 79 -27.51 -2.46 15.07
CA ALA A 79 -27.95 -2.32 13.69
C ALA A 79 -28.03 -3.69 13.01
N GLU A 80 -29.06 -3.85 12.18
CA GLU A 80 -29.23 -5.05 11.37
C GLU A 80 -28.27 -5.05 10.18
N GLN A 81 -27.01 -5.42 10.38
CA GLN A 81 -25.99 -5.50 9.33
C GLN A 81 -25.36 -6.88 9.26
N GLN A 82 -25.25 -7.40 8.03
CA GLN A 82 -24.68 -8.71 7.79
C GLN A 82 -23.15 -8.67 7.97
N CYS A 83 -22.66 -9.46 8.91
CA CYS A 83 -21.23 -9.64 9.14
C CYS A 83 -20.55 -10.31 7.92
N PRO A 84 -19.42 -9.78 7.42
CA PRO A 84 -18.69 -10.39 6.31
C PRO A 84 -17.97 -11.70 6.67
N ALA A 85 -17.82 -12.03 7.96
CA ALA A 85 -17.13 -13.23 8.43
C ALA A 85 -18.09 -14.39 8.72
N CYS A 86 -19.13 -14.15 9.53
CA CYS A 86 -20.06 -15.20 9.97
C CYS A 86 -21.47 -15.08 9.39
N HIS A 87 -21.77 -14.04 8.62
CA HIS A 87 -23.10 -13.75 8.05
C HIS A 87 -24.23 -13.55 9.06
N TYR A 88 -23.92 -13.35 10.33
CA TYR A 88 -24.90 -12.93 11.33
C TYR A 88 -25.37 -11.49 11.06
N HIS A 89 -26.63 -11.19 11.37
CA HIS A 89 -27.30 -9.95 10.96
C HIS A 89 -27.39 -8.89 12.06
N ASP A 90 -26.80 -9.11 13.24
CA ASP A 90 -26.80 -8.13 14.32
C ASP A 90 -25.37 -7.69 14.66
N ALA A 91 -25.21 -6.38 14.80
CA ALA A 91 -23.94 -5.73 15.05
C ALA A 91 -24.13 -4.45 15.88
N VAL A 92 -23.22 -4.25 16.82
CA VAL A 92 -23.09 -3.00 17.60
C VAL A 92 -22.45 -1.93 16.72
N ILE A 93 -23.01 -0.71 16.76
CA ILE A 93 -22.52 0.43 16.00
C ILE A 93 -21.92 1.50 16.90
N PHE A 94 -20.78 2.03 16.48
CA PHE A 94 -20.12 3.13 17.18
C PHE A 94 -19.28 3.99 16.22
N GLN A 95 -18.93 5.19 16.65
CA GLN A 95 -18.07 6.11 15.90
C GLN A 95 -16.64 6.07 16.43
N ASP A 96 -15.70 6.69 15.71
CA ASP A 96 -14.32 6.86 16.18
C ASP A 96 -14.30 7.46 17.59
N GLN A 97 -13.66 6.76 18.53
CA GLN A 97 -13.56 7.16 19.93
C GLN A 97 -12.57 8.32 20.14
N SER A 98 -11.83 8.72 19.11
CA SER A 98 -10.85 9.80 19.19
C SER A 98 -11.49 11.19 19.24
N LYS A 99 -11.08 12.00 20.22
CA LYS A 99 -11.59 13.37 20.44
C LYS A 99 -10.92 14.41 19.51
N ARG A 100 -10.87 14.15 18.21
CA ARG A 100 -10.22 15.06 17.24
C ARG A 100 -11.21 16.09 16.69
N HIS A 101 -10.73 17.29 16.36
CA HIS A 101 -11.58 18.36 15.81
C HIS A 101 -12.06 18.08 14.37
N GLN A 102 -11.33 17.26 13.61
CA GLN A 102 -11.69 16.86 12.23
C GLN A 102 -11.86 15.34 12.12
N THR A 103 -12.79 14.77 12.89
CA THR A 103 -13.24 13.39 12.68
C THR A 103 -14.29 13.35 11.59
N ARG A 104 -14.24 12.33 10.72
CA ARG A 104 -15.35 12.07 9.80
C ARG A 104 -16.39 11.25 10.55
N MET A 105 -17.67 11.45 10.21
CA MET A 105 -18.78 10.68 10.77
C MET A 105 -18.89 9.31 10.12
N ILE A 106 -17.85 8.47 10.29
CA ILE A 106 -17.89 7.07 9.86
C ILE A 106 -18.40 6.19 10.99
N LEU A 107 -19.01 5.07 10.61
CA LEU A 107 -19.50 4.07 11.56
C LEU A 107 -18.66 2.80 11.46
N PHE A 108 -18.31 2.30 12.63
CA PHE A 108 -17.72 0.98 12.84
C PHE A 108 -18.80 0.03 13.33
N TYR A 109 -18.73 -1.21 12.85
CA TYR A 109 -19.66 -2.29 13.17
C TYR A 109 -18.89 -3.43 13.84
N VAL A 110 -19.44 -3.97 14.92
CA VAL A 110 -18.90 -5.15 15.62
C VAL A 110 -19.99 -6.19 15.70
N CYS A 111 -19.74 -7.35 15.12
CA CYS A 111 -20.71 -8.44 15.17
C CYS A 111 -20.85 -9.00 16.60
N THR A 112 -22.08 -9.11 17.10
CA THR A 112 -22.38 -9.63 18.45
C THR A 112 -22.14 -11.13 18.60
N SER A 113 -22.04 -11.88 17.50
CA SER A 113 -21.82 -13.34 17.54
C SER A 113 -20.33 -13.75 17.45
N CYS A 114 -19.51 -13.01 16.69
CA CYS A 114 -18.12 -13.41 16.41
C CYS A 114 -17.08 -12.33 16.75
N GLY A 115 -17.50 -11.15 17.20
CA GLY A 115 -16.60 -10.02 17.50
C GLY A 115 -15.91 -9.42 16.27
N HIS A 116 -16.26 -9.85 15.04
CA HIS A 116 -15.62 -9.32 13.84
C HIS A 116 -15.97 -7.84 13.63
N CYS A 117 -14.92 -7.03 13.51
CA CYS A 117 -15.02 -5.58 13.32
C CYS A 117 -14.92 -5.22 11.85
N PHE A 118 -15.87 -4.43 11.34
CA PHE A 118 -15.89 -4.01 9.95
C PHE A 118 -16.43 -2.59 9.79
N LEU A 119 -16.09 -1.97 8.66
CA LEU A 119 -16.58 -0.65 8.26
C LEU A 119 -17.90 -0.77 7.50
N ASP A 120 -18.65 0.33 7.44
CA ASP A 120 -19.84 0.45 6.59
C ASP A 120 -19.54 -0.06 5.15
N PRO A 121 -20.29 -1.07 4.66
CA PRO A 121 -20.14 -1.60 3.31
C PRO A 121 -20.22 -0.53 2.20
N ILE A 122 -21.01 0.53 2.40
CA ILE A 122 -21.15 1.65 1.45
C ILE A 122 -19.85 2.44 1.40
N LEU A 123 -19.24 2.73 2.55
CA LEU A 123 -17.96 3.45 2.61
C LEU A 123 -16.83 2.63 1.99
N VAL A 124 -16.78 1.32 2.25
CA VAL A 124 -15.78 0.42 1.64
C VAL A 124 -15.91 0.41 0.11
N LYS A 125 -17.15 0.31 -0.41
CA LYS A 125 -17.42 0.39 -1.86
C LYS A 125 -16.98 1.73 -2.47
N LYS A 126 -17.30 2.84 -1.81
CA LYS A 126 -16.88 4.19 -2.25
C LYS A 126 -15.36 4.33 -2.26
N LYS A 127 -14.66 3.88 -1.21
CA LYS A 127 -13.19 3.91 -1.10
C LYS A 127 -12.54 3.12 -2.23
N LYS A 128 -13.03 1.91 -2.52
CA LYS A 128 -12.53 1.06 -3.62
C LYS A 128 -12.71 1.71 -4.99
N ARG A 129 -13.85 2.39 -5.23
CA ARG A 129 -14.09 3.14 -6.48
C ARG A 129 -13.12 4.31 -6.63
N ARG A 130 -12.87 5.06 -5.55
CA ARG A 130 -11.94 6.19 -5.57
C ARG A 130 -10.50 5.73 -5.82
N GLN A 131 -10.05 4.70 -5.11
CA GLN A 131 -8.73 4.10 -5.32
C GLN A 131 -8.53 3.61 -6.76
N ARG A 132 -9.55 2.96 -7.35
CA ARG A 132 -9.47 2.54 -8.76
C ARG A 132 -9.31 3.72 -9.73
N LYS A 133 -9.96 4.85 -9.44
CA LYS A 133 -9.84 6.06 -10.24
C LYS A 133 -8.46 6.70 -10.09
N GLU A 134 -7.98 6.86 -8.86
CA GLU A 134 -6.65 7.40 -8.54
C GLU A 134 -5.54 6.57 -9.21
N ASN A 135 -5.61 5.23 -9.10
CA ASN A 135 -4.64 4.34 -9.73
C ASN A 135 -4.65 4.44 -11.27
N PHE A 136 -5.82 4.64 -11.88
CA PHE A 136 -5.94 4.79 -13.32
C PHE A 136 -5.30 6.10 -13.80
N GLU A 137 -5.56 7.21 -13.09
CA GLU A 137 -4.95 8.51 -13.37
C GLU A 137 -3.42 8.47 -13.22
N GLU A 138 -2.92 7.81 -12.18
CA GLU A 138 -1.48 7.63 -11.95
C GLU A 138 -0.82 6.76 -13.04
N GLU A 139 -1.47 5.69 -13.48
CA GLU A 139 -0.99 4.85 -14.57
C GLU A 139 -0.89 5.63 -15.89
N GLU A 140 -1.88 6.47 -16.19
CA GLU A 140 -1.88 7.31 -17.37
C GLU A 140 -0.76 8.37 -17.31
N GLU A 141 -0.54 8.97 -16.14
CA GLU A 141 0.54 9.92 -15.92
C GLU A 141 1.93 9.27 -16.06
N ASN A 142 2.11 8.06 -15.51
CA ASN A 142 3.34 7.30 -15.64
C ASN A 142 3.63 6.93 -17.10
N LYS A 143 2.60 6.52 -17.87
CA LYS A 143 2.73 6.28 -19.32
C LYS A 143 3.17 7.54 -20.07
N LYS A 144 2.63 8.71 -19.71
CA LYS A 144 3.04 10.01 -20.29
C LYS A 144 4.48 10.36 -19.95
N ARG A 145 4.89 10.21 -18.68
CA ARG A 145 6.28 10.45 -18.23
C ARG A 145 7.26 9.53 -18.95
N GLN A 146 6.93 8.24 -19.05
CA GLN A 146 7.75 7.25 -19.74
C GLN A 146 7.91 7.57 -21.23
N ARG A 147 6.82 7.98 -21.91
CA ARG A 147 6.88 8.43 -23.31
C ARG A 147 7.80 9.64 -23.50
N GLN A 148 7.69 10.65 -22.63
CA GLN A 148 8.56 11.83 -22.66
C GLN A 148 10.04 11.48 -22.42
N GLU A 149 10.32 10.48 -21.58
CA GLU A 149 11.67 10.00 -21.33
C GLU A 149 12.26 9.29 -22.55
N TYR A 150 11.50 8.42 -23.22
CA TYR A 150 11.91 7.80 -24.48
C TYR A 150 12.12 8.82 -25.61
N GLU A 151 11.30 9.88 -25.68
CA GLU A 151 11.50 11.00 -26.62
C GLU A 151 12.82 11.73 -26.34
N ARG A 152 13.12 12.02 -25.06
CA ARG A 152 14.40 12.64 -24.65
C ARG A 152 15.61 11.78 -24.97
N GLN A 153 15.49 10.47 -24.84
CA GLN A 153 16.55 9.52 -25.17
C GLN A 153 16.68 9.27 -26.69
N GLY A 154 15.83 9.88 -27.53
CA GLY A 154 15.87 9.72 -28.98
C GLY A 154 15.41 8.34 -29.49
N LEU A 155 14.72 7.56 -28.64
CA LEU A 155 14.25 6.21 -28.96
C LEU A 155 12.88 6.20 -29.64
N ILE A 156 12.23 7.36 -29.78
CA ILE A 156 10.99 7.55 -30.53
C ILE A 156 11.29 8.35 -31.80
N PRO A 157 11.19 7.76 -33.00
CA PRO A 157 11.41 8.50 -34.24
C PRO A 157 10.34 9.59 -34.41
N PRO A 158 10.70 10.79 -34.92
CA PRO A 158 9.73 11.84 -35.16
C PRO A 158 8.67 11.37 -36.18
N PRO A 159 7.42 11.85 -36.09
CA PRO A 159 6.32 11.44 -36.98
C PRO A 159 6.53 11.84 -38.47
N SER A 160 7.70 12.35 -38.86
CA SER A 160 8.02 12.81 -40.21
C SER A 160 8.62 11.75 -41.15
N LEU A 161 8.45 10.46 -40.86
CA LEU A 161 8.77 9.37 -41.79
C LEU A 161 7.66 8.31 -41.88
N ALA A 162 6.41 8.75 -41.96
CA ALA A 162 5.37 7.94 -42.61
C ALA A 162 5.18 8.47 -44.04
N PRO A 163 5.92 7.97 -45.05
CA PRO A 163 5.58 8.25 -46.43
C PRO A 163 4.29 7.49 -46.75
N PHE A 164 3.23 8.21 -47.09
CA PHE A 164 2.00 7.61 -47.61
C PHE A 164 2.31 6.84 -48.89
N GLY A 165 2.08 5.52 -48.92
CA GLY A 165 2.43 4.73 -50.11
C GLY A 165 2.13 3.24 -50.19
N ARG A 166 1.08 2.71 -49.51
CA ARG A 166 0.40 1.41 -49.79
C ARG A 166 1.10 0.07 -49.42
N PRO A 167 0.33 -1.05 -49.34
CA PRO A 167 0.43 -2.07 -48.31
C PRO A 167 1.15 -3.35 -48.76
N LEU A 168 1.65 -4.12 -47.80
CA LEU A 168 1.78 -5.58 -47.90
C LEU A 168 1.17 -6.20 -46.65
N VAL A 169 -0.17 -6.17 -46.60
CA VAL A 169 -0.84 -7.39 -46.18
C VAL A 169 -0.71 -8.28 -47.42
N GLU A 170 0.26 -9.19 -47.42
CA GLU A 170 0.00 -10.44 -48.13
C GLU A 170 -1.13 -11.08 -47.33
N GLU A 171 -2.31 -11.15 -47.95
CA GLU A 171 -3.34 -12.09 -47.53
C GLU A 171 -2.69 -13.48 -47.55
N ILE A 172 -2.17 -13.90 -46.40
CA ILE A 172 -2.12 -15.31 -46.10
C ILE A 172 -3.55 -15.64 -45.71
N ASP A 173 -4.25 -16.25 -46.66
CA ASP A 173 -5.48 -16.98 -46.44
C ASP A 173 -5.26 -18.00 -45.32
N CYS A 174 -5.43 -17.61 -44.07
CA CYS A 174 -5.76 -18.55 -43.00
C CYS A 174 -7.25 -18.84 -43.09
N ALA A 175 -7.60 -19.59 -44.13
CA ALA A 175 -8.78 -20.43 -44.13
C ALA A 175 -8.59 -21.50 -43.04
N SER A 176 -8.88 -21.16 -41.80
CA SER A 176 -9.50 -22.06 -40.82
C SER A 176 -9.71 -21.33 -39.51
N GLU A 177 -10.96 -21.38 -39.07
CA GLU A 177 -11.43 -20.98 -37.76
C GLU A 177 -10.64 -21.72 -36.68
N SER A 178 -9.89 -21.00 -35.84
CA SER A 178 -9.82 -21.13 -34.38
C SER A 178 -8.50 -20.57 -33.81
N GLU A 179 -8.66 -19.80 -32.73
CA GLU A 179 -7.64 -19.42 -31.73
C GLU A 179 -6.78 -18.15 -31.95
N GLY A 180 -7.25 -17.06 -31.33
CA GLY A 180 -6.49 -16.33 -30.29
C GLY A 180 -5.22 -15.55 -30.67
N PHE A 181 -5.32 -14.22 -30.68
CA PHE A 181 -4.25 -13.21 -30.83
C PHE A 181 -3.11 -13.26 -29.77
N LEU A 182 -3.15 -14.14 -28.77
CA LEU A 182 -2.28 -14.04 -27.58
C LEU A 182 -1.08 -15.01 -27.51
N ASP A 183 -0.83 -15.86 -28.50
CA ASP A 183 0.20 -16.93 -28.37
C ASP A 183 1.53 -16.70 -29.10
N CYS A 184 1.71 -15.59 -29.82
CA CYS A 184 2.98 -15.32 -30.53
C CYS A 184 4.12 -14.80 -29.64
N PHE A 185 3.88 -14.44 -28.38
CA PHE A 185 4.90 -13.84 -27.50
C PHE A 185 5.79 -14.86 -26.75
N LYS A 186 5.54 -16.17 -26.89
CA LYS A 186 6.16 -17.20 -26.01
C LYS A 186 7.33 -18.02 -26.59
N LYS A 187 7.87 -17.70 -27.76
CA LYS A 187 9.12 -18.33 -28.25
C LYS A 187 10.12 -17.21 -28.56
N GLY A 188 11.03 -16.82 -27.68
CA GLY A 188 12.08 -17.68 -27.14
C GLY A 188 13.17 -17.86 -28.20
N ALA A 189 13.95 -16.80 -28.49
CA ALA A 189 15.08 -16.87 -29.40
C ALA A 189 16.37 -16.47 -28.65
N SER A 190 17.07 -17.51 -28.21
CA SER A 190 18.44 -17.52 -27.73
C SER A 190 19.41 -17.02 -28.81
N LEU A 191 20.27 -16.06 -28.47
CA LEU A 191 21.41 -15.63 -29.28
C LEU A 191 22.56 -16.63 -29.10
N GLU A 192 22.92 -17.37 -30.16
CA GLU A 192 24.22 -18.06 -30.24
C GLU A 192 25.25 -17.16 -30.94
N LEU A 193 26.35 -16.89 -30.24
CA LEU A 193 27.61 -16.38 -30.78
C LEU A 193 28.32 -17.48 -31.56
N LYS A 194 28.71 -17.20 -32.81
CA LYS A 194 29.81 -17.91 -33.47
C LYS A 194 30.92 -16.92 -33.80
N LEU A 195 32.12 -17.36 -33.42
CA LEU A 195 33.44 -16.73 -33.48
C LEU A 195 33.78 -16.07 -34.83
#